data_AF-A0A7K2M0T2-F1
#
_entry.id   AF-A0A7K2M0T2-F1
#
_cell.length_a   1.000
_cell.length_b   1.000
_cell.length_c   1.000
_cell.angle_alpha   90.00
_cell.angle_beta   90.00
_cell.angle_gamma   90.00
#
_symmetry.space_group_name_H-M   'P 1'
#
loop_
_entity.id
_entity.type
_entity.pdbx_description
1 polymer ?
#
loop_
_entity_poly.entity_id
_entity_poly.type
_entity_poly.pdbx_seq_one_letter_code
_entity_poly.pdbx_strand_id
1 'polypeptide(L)'
;MTVLHLADDTEAADLAAFLSRLLHYDRAAAVRLQAAGTALAVFGRPASFEVLAVRAVRLAKPFEDGLDVTLDVTVLAGDLLESVDEAAATAAVPAAVTGPPWTGVLPPRGGWRAEPGLPPAGALRSVLSAAVAEFRSRTEELPPERHTRAE
;
A
#
# COMPACT_ATOMS: atom_id res chain seq x y z
N MET A 1 6.09 -8.71 21.56
CA MET A 1 5.54 -8.78 20.19
C MET A 1 4.98 -7.41 19.90
N THR A 2 5.57 -6.69 18.97
CA THR A 2 5.21 -5.31 18.64
C THR A 2 3.84 -5.28 17.96
N VAL A 3 2.94 -4.39 18.41
CA VAL A 3 1.61 -4.22 17.82
C VAL A 3 1.45 -2.79 17.34
N LEU A 4 1.08 -2.65 16.07
CA LEU A 4 0.75 -1.37 15.45
C LEU A 4 -0.72 -1.06 15.72
N HIS A 5 -0.99 0.12 16.26
CA HIS A 5 -2.35 0.62 16.47
C HIS A 5 -2.68 1.59 15.34
N LEU A 6 -3.52 1.16 14.41
CA LEU A 6 -3.93 1.94 13.25
C LEU A 6 -5.03 2.92 13.65
N ALA A 7 -5.15 4.04 12.93
CA ALA A 7 -6.06 5.11 13.33
C ALA A 7 -7.55 4.68 13.31
N ASP A 8 -7.92 3.81 12.37
CA ASP A 8 -9.28 3.32 12.15
C ASP A 8 -9.26 2.02 11.33
N ASP A 9 -10.44 1.41 11.17
CA ASP A 9 -10.68 0.21 10.37
C ASP A 9 -10.36 0.41 8.88
N THR A 10 -10.52 1.64 8.38
CA THR A 10 -10.27 2.00 7.00
C THR A 10 -8.77 1.98 6.69
N GLU A 11 -7.92 2.47 7.60
CA GLU A 11 -6.46 2.33 7.50
C GLU A 11 -6.03 0.86 7.51
N ALA A 12 -6.71 0.01 8.30
CA ALA A 12 -6.45 -1.43 8.35
C ALA A 12 -6.82 -2.13 7.04
N ALA A 13 -8.02 -1.87 6.52
CA ALA A 13 -8.49 -2.39 5.24
C ALA A 13 -7.61 -1.93 4.06
N ASP A 14 -7.17 -0.67 4.07
CA ASP A 14 -6.26 -0.12 3.06
C ASP A 14 -4.89 -0.82 3.08
N LEU A 15 -4.36 -1.10 4.27
CA LEU A 15 -3.12 -1.85 4.46
C LEU A 15 -3.28 -3.29 3.95
N ALA A 16 -4.33 -3.99 4.36
CA ALA A 16 -4.63 -5.35 3.92
C ALA A 16 -4.77 -5.44 2.39
N ALA A 17 -5.46 -4.48 1.78
CA ALA A 17 -5.63 -4.40 0.34
C ALA A 17 -4.31 -4.14 -0.39
N PHE A 18 -3.42 -3.30 0.17
CA PHE A 18 -2.08 -3.07 -0.38
C PHE A 18 -1.23 -4.35 -0.35
N LEU A 19 -1.19 -5.05 0.79
CA LEU A 19 -0.43 -6.30 0.95
C LEU A 19 -0.97 -7.42 0.03
N SER A 20 -2.30 -7.55 -0.05
CA SER A 20 -2.96 -8.50 -0.96
C SER A 20 -2.58 -8.26 -2.43
N ARG A 21 -2.46 -6.99 -2.84
CA ARG A 21 -2.02 -6.63 -4.20
C ARG A 21 -0.56 -7.00 -4.45
N LEU A 22 0.33 -6.84 -3.47
CA LEU A 22 1.73 -7.30 -3.60
C LEU A 22 1.79 -8.84 -3.73
N LEU A 23 1.05 -9.55 -2.88
CA LEU A 23 0.98 -11.01 -2.87
C LEU A 23 0.34 -11.61 -4.13
N HIS A 24 -0.51 -10.84 -4.80
CA HIS A 24 -1.06 -11.23 -6.10
C HIS A 24 0.04 -11.36 -7.17
N TYR A 25 1.05 -10.48 -7.16
CA TYR A 25 2.17 -10.53 -8.10
C TYR A 25 3.30 -11.46 -7.65
N ASP A 26 3.58 -11.52 -6.35
CA ASP A 26 4.62 -12.35 -5.76
C ASP A 26 4.19 -12.88 -4.40
N ARG A 27 3.97 -14.19 -4.30
CA ARG A 27 3.57 -14.86 -3.05
C ARG A 27 4.63 -14.80 -1.95
N ALA A 28 5.88 -14.58 -2.31
CA ALA A 28 7.00 -14.43 -1.38
C ALA A 28 7.37 -12.95 -1.12
N ALA A 29 6.50 -12.01 -1.48
CA ALA A 29 6.76 -10.59 -1.34
C ALA A 29 7.16 -10.23 0.11
N ALA A 30 8.24 -9.47 0.23
CA ALA A 30 8.63 -8.82 1.47
C ALA A 30 8.22 -7.34 1.46
N VAL A 31 8.01 -6.77 2.63
CA VAL A 31 7.77 -5.33 2.81
C VAL A 31 8.73 -4.76 3.86
N ARG A 32 9.14 -3.51 3.67
CA ARG A 32 9.90 -2.75 4.67
C ARG A 32 8.95 -1.83 5.42
N LEU A 33 8.92 -1.95 6.74
CA LEU A 33 8.13 -1.12 7.63
C LEU A 33 9.01 -0.05 8.24
N GLN A 34 8.59 1.21 8.13
CA GLN A 34 9.25 2.35 8.75
C GLN A 34 8.23 3.17 9.53
N ALA A 35 8.32 3.18 10.86
CA ALA A 35 7.43 3.99 11.71
C ALA A 35 8.20 5.09 12.44
N ALA A 36 7.60 6.27 12.52
CA ALA A 36 8.08 7.38 13.35
C ALA A 36 6.89 8.28 13.71
N GLY A 37 6.73 8.60 15.01
CA GLY A 37 5.54 9.31 15.47
C GLY A 37 4.27 8.56 15.08
N THR A 38 3.27 9.24 14.53
CA THR A 38 1.98 8.64 14.15
C THR A 38 1.93 8.14 12.70
N ALA A 39 3.07 8.01 12.03
CA ALA A 39 3.13 7.58 10.63
C ALA A 39 3.88 6.25 10.50
N LEU A 40 3.28 5.32 9.77
CA LEU A 40 3.90 4.10 9.29
C LEU A 40 4.00 4.16 7.76
N ALA A 41 5.20 3.97 7.21
CA ALA A 41 5.41 3.74 5.80
C ALA A 41 5.65 2.24 5.56
N VAL A 42 4.84 1.64 4.69
CA VAL A 42 4.97 0.25 4.25
C VAL A 42 5.44 0.26 2.80
N PHE A 43 6.71 -0.07 2.59
CA PHE A 43 7.30 -0.14 1.26
C PHE A 43 7.23 -1.56 0.72
N GLY A 44 6.91 -1.69 -0.56
CA GLY A 44 6.93 -2.94 -1.30
C GLY A 44 7.34 -2.72 -2.75
N ARG A 45 7.78 -3.78 -3.42
CA ARG A 45 8.13 -3.75 -4.84
C ARG A 45 7.33 -4.80 -5.60
N PRO A 46 6.26 -4.40 -6.31
CA PRO A 46 5.54 -5.32 -7.19
C PRO A 46 6.48 -5.93 -8.24
N ALA A 47 6.53 -7.26 -8.35
CA ALA A 47 7.50 -7.94 -9.23
C ALA A 47 7.40 -7.53 -10.71
N SER A 48 6.20 -7.19 -11.18
CA SER A 48 5.95 -6.80 -12.57
C SER A 48 6.32 -5.35 -12.90
N PHE A 49 6.69 -4.54 -11.90
CA PHE A 49 6.92 -3.12 -12.07
C PHE A 49 8.29 -2.73 -11.52
N GLU A 50 9.08 -1.96 -12.27
CA GLU A 50 10.36 -1.41 -11.80
C GLU A 50 10.17 -0.20 -10.86
N VAL A 51 9.18 -0.28 -9.97
CA VAL A 51 8.78 0.82 -9.08
C VAL A 51 8.82 0.36 -7.63
N LEU A 52 9.09 1.32 -6.74
CA LEU A 52 8.84 1.15 -5.31
C LEU A 52 7.45 1.71 -5.00
N ALA A 53 6.59 0.88 -4.43
CA ALA A 53 5.29 1.31 -3.94
C ALA A 53 5.38 1.59 -2.43
N VAL A 54 4.72 2.64 -1.97
CA VAL A 54 4.62 2.95 -0.54
C VAL A 54 3.17 3.15 -0.16
N ARG A 55 2.76 2.53 0.95
CA ARG A 55 1.51 2.84 1.64
C ARG A 55 1.84 3.57 2.95
N ALA A 56 1.41 4.83 3.04
CA ALA A 56 1.43 5.56 4.30
C ALA A 56 0.17 5.19 5.10
N VAL A 57 0.36 4.74 6.34
CA VAL A 57 -0.70 4.32 7.25
C VAL A 57 -0.66 5.21 8.48
N ARG A 58 -1.82 5.75 8.88
CA ARG A 58 -1.92 6.55 10.10
C ARG A 58 -2.02 5.63 11.32
N LEU A 59 -1.22 5.93 12.33
CA LEU A 59 -1.29 5.27 13.64
C LEU A 59 -2.15 6.10 14.59
N ALA A 60 -2.92 5.42 15.45
CA ALA A 60 -3.79 6.05 16.45
C ALA A 60 -3.00 6.80 17.53
N LYS A 61 -1.75 6.37 17.76
CA LYS A 61 -0.80 6.97 18.71
C LYS A 61 0.61 6.90 18.12
N PRO A 62 1.57 7.69 18.64
CA PRO A 62 2.97 7.53 18.27
C PRO A 62 3.42 6.07 18.40
N PHE A 63 4.26 5.61 17.47
CA PHE A 63 4.87 4.30 17.53
C PHE A 63 5.78 4.22 18.76
N GLU A 64 5.57 3.19 19.58
CA GLU A 64 6.35 2.88 20.77
C GLU A 64 6.42 1.36 20.94
N ASP A 65 7.63 0.83 21.14
CA ASP A 65 7.87 -0.56 21.54
C ASP A 65 8.92 -0.61 22.66
N GLY A 66 8.44 -0.66 23.92
CA GLY A 66 9.32 -0.49 25.07
C GLY A 66 9.94 0.91 25.10
N LEU A 67 11.25 1.00 24.84
CA LEU A 67 11.98 2.27 24.76
C LEU A 67 12.19 2.76 23.31
N ASP A 68 11.84 1.94 22.32
CA ASP A 68 12.03 2.26 20.91
C ASP A 68 10.87 3.13 20.41
N VAL A 69 11.21 4.27 19.81
CA VAL A 69 10.26 5.25 19.26
C VAL A 69 10.23 5.26 17.73
N THR A 70 10.95 4.32 17.11
CA THR A 70 10.99 4.12 15.66
C THR A 70 10.98 2.64 15.33
N LEU A 71 10.34 2.29 14.22
CA LEU A 71 10.40 0.95 13.62
C LEU A 71 11.17 1.02 12.31
N ASP A 72 12.04 0.04 12.05
CA ASP A 72 12.68 -0.12 10.75
C ASP A 72 13.02 -1.60 10.49
N VAL A 73 12.04 -2.37 10.00
CA VAL A 73 12.14 -3.84 9.85
C VAL A 73 11.65 -4.30 8.49
N THR A 74 12.21 -5.40 7.99
CA THR A 74 11.68 -6.10 6.82
C THR A 74 10.95 -7.35 7.28
N VAL A 75 9.73 -7.55 6.80
CA VAL A 75 8.89 -8.72 7.12
C VAL A 75 8.31 -9.32 5.85
N LEU A 76 7.79 -10.54 5.92
CA LEU A 76 6.99 -11.12 4.84
C LEU A 76 5.63 -10.41 4.76
N ALA A 77 5.19 -10.10 3.54
CA ALA A 77 3.92 -9.44 3.31
C ALA A 77 2.73 -10.35 3.67
N GLY A 78 2.89 -11.66 3.49
CA GLY A 78 1.90 -12.68 3.88
C GLY A 78 1.66 -12.67 5.38
N ASP A 79 2.72 -12.86 6.16
CA ASP A 79 2.65 -12.87 7.63
C ASP A 79 2.09 -11.56 8.19
N LEU A 80 2.45 -10.41 7.58
CA LEU A 80 1.88 -9.13 7.99
C LEU A 80 0.41 -9.01 7.64
N LEU A 81 -0.02 -9.52 6.48
CA LEU A 81 -1.44 -9.50 6.09
C LEU A 81 -2.27 -10.36 7.04
N GLU A 82 -1.79 -11.55 7.40
CA GLU A 82 -2.46 -12.45 8.34
C GLU A 82 -2.58 -11.87 9.75
N SER A 83 -1.70 -10.92 10.11
CA SER A 83 -1.73 -10.27 11.41
C SER A 83 -2.64 -9.05 11.50
N VAL A 84 -3.20 -8.57 10.37
CA VAL A 84 -4.11 -7.43 10.34
C VAL A 84 -5.48 -7.84 10.91
N ASP A 85 -5.87 -7.20 12.00
CA ASP A 85 -7.23 -7.21 12.51
C ASP A 85 -7.91 -5.89 12.10
N GLU A 86 -8.73 -5.95 11.06
CA GLU A 86 -9.44 -4.78 10.52
C GLU A 86 -10.44 -4.21 11.54
N ALA A 87 -11.14 -5.05 12.29
CA ALA A 87 -12.15 -4.62 13.25
C ALA A 87 -11.52 -3.96 14.49
N ALA A 88 -10.37 -4.48 14.94
CA ALA A 88 -9.62 -3.89 16.04
C ALA A 88 -8.70 -2.73 15.62
N ALA A 89 -8.56 -2.47 14.31
CA ALA A 89 -7.60 -1.53 13.75
C ALA A 89 -6.16 -1.78 14.27
N THR A 90 -5.72 -3.04 14.24
CA THR A 90 -4.37 -3.42 14.69
C THR A 90 -3.65 -4.34 13.71
N ALA A 91 -2.31 -4.35 13.78
CA ALA A 91 -1.48 -5.34 13.11
C ALA A 91 -0.28 -5.71 13.97
N ALA A 92 -0.04 -7.00 14.19
CA ALA A 92 1.19 -7.45 14.85
C ALA A 92 2.36 -7.41 13.85
N VAL A 93 3.54 -6.97 14.29
CA VAL A 93 4.73 -6.97 13.44
C VAL A 93 5.34 -8.38 13.44
N PRO A 94 5.43 -9.06 12.27
CA PRO A 94 6.03 -10.39 12.19
C PRO A 94 7.53 -10.41 12.50
N ALA A 95 8.09 -11.61 12.56
CA ALA A 95 9.53 -11.78 12.68
C ALA A 95 10.26 -11.14 11.48
N ALA A 96 11.38 -10.49 11.78
CA ALA A 96 12.20 -9.87 10.74
C ALA A 96 12.82 -10.94 9.83
N VAL A 97 12.84 -10.66 8.52
CA VAL A 97 13.49 -11.50 7.51
C VAL A 97 14.58 -10.73 6.78
N THR A 98 15.53 -11.48 6.20
CA THR A 98 16.45 -10.89 5.22
C THR A 98 15.66 -10.52 3.97
N GLY A 99 15.56 -9.22 3.70
CA GLY A 99 14.83 -8.70 2.56
C GLY A 99 15.56 -8.86 1.23
N PRO A 100 14.84 -8.77 0.11
CA PRO A 100 15.45 -8.61 -1.21
C PRO A 100 16.29 -7.31 -1.30
N PRO A 101 17.24 -7.19 -2.25
CA PRO A 101 18.21 -6.08 -2.28
C PRO A 101 17.60 -4.68 -2.25
N TRP A 102 16.39 -4.49 -2.81
CA TRP A 102 15.73 -3.18 -2.83
C TRP A 102 15.39 -2.65 -1.43
N THR A 103 15.27 -3.50 -0.41
CA THR A 103 14.93 -3.06 0.96
C THR A 103 16.04 -2.21 1.59
N GLY A 104 17.25 -2.22 1.01
CA GLY A 104 18.34 -1.32 1.40
C GLY A 104 18.38 0.02 0.65
N VAL A 105 17.48 0.24 -0.32
CA VAL A 105 17.47 1.42 -1.21
C VAL A 105 16.10 2.09 -1.18
N LEU A 106 15.82 2.78 -0.07
CA LEU A 106 14.57 3.50 0.14
C LEU A 106 14.75 5.00 -0.16
N PRO A 107 13.67 5.69 -0.57
CA PRO A 107 13.70 7.15 -0.70
C PRO A 107 13.92 7.81 0.67
N PRO A 108 14.40 9.07 0.69
CA PRO A 108 14.61 9.78 1.95
C PRO A 108 13.29 9.99 2.70
N ARG A 109 13.36 10.03 4.04
CA ARG A 109 12.19 10.28 4.90
C ARG A 109 11.64 11.69 4.76
N GLY A 110 12.45 12.65 4.35
CA GLY A 110 12.11 14.07 4.26
C GLY A 110 12.72 14.73 3.03
N GLY A 111 12.53 16.05 2.92
CA GLY A 111 12.97 16.81 1.74
C GLY A 111 12.06 16.64 0.53
N TRP A 112 10.90 16.02 0.72
CA TRP A 112 9.87 15.91 -0.31
C TRP A 112 9.31 17.29 -0.64
N ARG A 113 9.25 17.59 -1.92
CA ARG A 113 8.56 18.77 -2.46
C ARG A 113 7.41 18.30 -3.33
N ALA A 114 6.27 18.98 -3.22
CA ALA A 114 5.17 18.75 -4.14
C ALA A 114 5.59 19.21 -5.54
N GLU A 115 5.60 18.30 -6.51
CA GLU A 115 5.79 18.66 -7.92
C GLU A 115 4.43 19.06 -8.51
N PRO A 116 4.33 20.26 -9.13
CA PRO A 116 3.11 20.68 -9.79
C PRO A 116 2.84 19.83 -11.04
N GLY A 117 1.57 19.69 -11.43
CA GLY A 117 1.18 19.03 -12.69
C GLY A 117 0.16 17.91 -12.56
N LEU A 118 -0.13 17.46 -11.34
CA LEU A 118 -1.25 16.54 -11.11
C LEU A 118 -2.56 17.32 -10.91
N PRO A 119 -3.66 16.94 -11.60
CA PRO A 119 -4.96 17.55 -11.37
C PRO A 119 -5.41 17.38 -9.91
N PRO A 120 -6.19 18.32 -9.35
CA PRO A 120 -6.84 18.12 -8.07
C PRO A 120 -7.66 16.81 -8.07
N ALA A 121 -7.72 16.11 -6.94
CA ALA A 121 -8.39 14.81 -6.85
C ALA A 121 -9.84 14.81 -7.37
N GLY A 122 -10.57 15.93 -7.20
CA GLY A 122 -11.92 16.11 -7.76
C GLY A 122 -11.93 16.12 -9.29
N ALA A 123 -11.00 16.85 -9.92
CA ALA A 123 -10.87 16.91 -11.37
C ALA A 123 -10.42 15.57 -11.95
N LEU A 124 -9.51 14.86 -11.26
CA LEU A 124 -9.08 13.53 -11.68
C LEU A 124 -10.25 12.53 -11.62
N ARG A 125 -11.05 12.57 -10.55
CA ARG A 125 -12.26 11.73 -10.42
C ARG A 125 -13.26 12.01 -11.54
N SER A 126 -13.55 13.27 -11.86
CA SER A 126 -14.50 13.58 -12.94
C SER A 126 -14.01 13.09 -14.30
N VAL A 127 -12.72 13.27 -14.61
CA VAL A 127 -12.13 12.80 -15.87
C VAL A 127 -12.17 11.26 -15.96
N LEU A 128 -11.81 10.57 -14.87
CA LEU A 128 -11.86 9.10 -14.82
C LEU A 128 -13.29 8.57 -14.95
N SER A 129 -14.25 9.15 -14.23
CA SER A 129 -15.66 8.75 -14.32
C SER A 129 -16.20 8.93 -15.74
N ALA A 130 -15.88 10.04 -16.41
CA ALA A 130 -16.27 10.28 -17.80
C ALA A 130 -15.66 9.23 -18.74
N ALA A 131 -14.36 8.96 -18.63
CA ALA A 131 -13.68 7.96 -19.46
C ALA A 131 -14.23 6.55 -19.24
N VAL A 132 -14.53 6.16 -17.99
CA VAL A 132 -15.14 4.85 -17.69
C VAL A 132 -16.56 4.76 -18.23
N ALA A 133 -17.36 5.83 -18.13
CA ALA A 133 -18.71 5.86 -18.68
C ALA A 133 -18.70 5.76 -20.21
N GLU A 134 -17.82 6.49 -20.88
CA GLU A 134 -17.61 6.39 -22.32
C GLU A 134 -17.18 4.99 -22.74
N PHE A 135 -16.19 4.41 -22.05
CA PHE A 135 -15.75 3.04 -22.31
C PHE A 135 -16.90 2.05 -22.21
N ARG A 136 -17.68 2.11 -21.11
CA ARG A 136 -18.85 1.23 -20.91
C ARG A 136 -19.88 1.38 -22.03
N SER A 137 -20.23 2.61 -22.41
CA SER A 137 -21.17 2.87 -23.50
C SER A 137 -20.71 2.22 -24.81
N ARG A 138 -19.42 2.36 -25.16
CA ARG A 138 -18.86 1.76 -26.37
C ARG A 138 -18.83 0.25 -26.31
N THR A 139 -18.48 -0.34 -25.15
CA THR A 139 -18.50 -1.79 -24.97
C THR A 139 -19.92 -2.35 -25.06
N GLU A 140 -20.93 -1.67 -24.52
CA GLU A 140 -22.33 -2.09 -24.58
C GLU A 140 -22.90 -2.08 -26.02
N GLU A 141 -22.39 -1.21 -26.89
CA GLU A 141 -22.74 -1.17 -28.32
C GLU A 141 -22.09 -2.31 -29.13
N LEU A 142 -21.05 -2.96 -28.60
CA LEU A 142 -20.39 -4.09 -29.24
C LEU A 142 -21.18 -5.39 -29.00
N PRO A 143 -21.26 -6.29 -30.01
CA PRO A 143 -21.72 -7.65 -29.78
C PRO A 143 -20.82 -8.36 -28.75
N PRO A 144 -21.36 -9.29 -27.92
CA PRO A 144 -20.59 -9.95 -26.87
C PRO A 144 -19.32 -10.66 -27.35
N GLU A 145 -19.34 -11.17 -28.60
CA GLU A 145 -18.17 -11.85 -29.19
C GLU A 145 -17.00 -10.91 -29.48
N ARG A 146 -17.24 -9.59 -29.46
CA ARG A 146 -16.26 -8.53 -29.69
C ARG A 146 -15.83 -7.78 -28.44
N HIS A 147 -16.24 -8.22 -27.26
CA HIS A 147 -15.76 -7.69 -25.97
C HIS A 147 -14.35 -8.19 -25.69
N THR A 148 -13.39 -7.79 -26.52
CA THR A 148 -11.99 -8.19 -26.42
C THR A 148 -11.11 -7.00 -26.05
N ARG A 149 -9.85 -7.23 -25.70
CA ARG A 149 -8.92 -6.14 -25.35
C ARG A 149 -8.48 -5.31 -26.57
N ALA A 150 -8.72 -5.81 -27.79
CA ALA A 150 -8.25 -5.21 -29.03
C ALA A 150 -9.29 -4.29 -29.70
N GLU A 151 -10.55 -4.35 -29.25
CA GLU A 151 -11.71 -3.63 -29.80
C GLU A 151 -12.44 -2.88 -28.66
#